data_AF-A0A8H5PS02-F1
#
_entry.id   AF-A0A8H5PS02-F1
#
_cell.length_a   1.000
_cell.length_b   1.000
_cell.length_c   1.000
_cell.angle_alpha   90.00
_cell.angle_beta   90.00
_cell.angle_gamma   90.00
#
_symmetry.space_group_name_H-M   'P 1'
#
loop_
_entity.id
_entity.type
_entity.pdbx_description
1 polymer ?
#
loop_
_entity_poly.entity_id
_entity_poly.type
_entity_poly.pdbx_seq_one_letter_code
_entity_poly.pdbx_strand_id
1 'polypeptide(L)'
;MAPVTAIRGDHTMWQCMTTVNDEYCQVNNMFEYGQDDKGFAIRVPMLGCPKCKLGRRIGTLALRDNWDIIGHLEDYTSLGEEVWEYDVPYDVDEPGPVLYRTVASLREGDITYDDVVSDRAANGN
;
A
#
# COMPACT_ATOMS: atom_id res chain seq x y z
N MET A 1 23.60 -1.70 7.08
CA MET A 1 22.17 -1.93 6.79
C MET A 1 21.41 -0.82 7.51
N ALA A 2 20.99 0.20 6.78
CA ALA A 2 20.20 1.32 7.29
C ALA A 2 18.72 1.04 7.02
N PRO A 3 17.78 1.63 7.78
CA PRO A 3 16.54 0.98 8.14
C PRO A 3 15.50 1.11 7.03
N VAL A 4 15.00 -0.02 6.57
CA VAL A 4 13.61 -0.07 6.11
C VAL A 4 12.79 0.30 7.34
N THR A 5 12.14 1.46 7.37
CA THR A 5 11.02 1.64 8.29
C THR A 5 10.00 0.60 7.84
N ALA A 6 10.01 -0.58 8.47
CA ALA A 6 9.16 -1.68 8.07
C ALA A 6 7.73 -1.18 8.10
N ILE A 7 7.11 -1.05 6.92
CA ILE A 7 5.69 -0.70 6.82
C ILE A 7 4.96 -1.74 7.65
N ARG A 8 4.23 -1.27 8.67
CA ARG A 8 3.48 -2.14 9.58
C ARG A 8 2.49 -2.99 8.79
N GLY A 9 2.18 -4.19 9.26
CA GLY A 9 1.20 -5.06 8.58
C GLY A 9 -0.17 -4.40 8.44
N ASP A 10 -0.59 -3.67 9.47
CA ASP A 10 -1.85 -2.92 9.53
C ASP A 10 -1.82 -1.56 8.79
N HIS A 11 -0.70 -1.20 8.15
CA HIS A 11 -0.62 -0.05 7.24
C HIS A 11 -0.92 -0.51 5.80
N THR A 12 -2.20 -0.63 5.49
CA THR A 12 -2.69 -1.17 4.22
C THR A 12 -3.11 -0.08 3.22
N MET A 13 -3.32 1.16 3.66
CA MET A 13 -3.75 2.29 2.83
C MET A 13 -3.05 3.59 3.19
N TRP A 14 -3.09 4.55 2.26
CA TRP A 14 -2.57 5.90 2.48
C TRP A 14 -3.43 6.97 1.80
N GLN A 15 -3.53 8.15 2.40
CA GLN A 15 -4.30 9.26 1.85
C GLN A 15 -3.39 10.37 1.32
N CYS A 16 -3.53 10.67 0.03
CA CYS A 16 -2.82 11.76 -0.60
C CYS A 16 -3.41 13.10 -0.13
N MET A 17 -2.65 13.86 0.67
CA MET A 17 -3.05 15.17 1.22
C MET A 17 -3.01 16.31 0.18
N THR A 18 -2.96 15.99 -1.11
CA THR A 18 -3.02 17.00 -2.19
C THR A 18 -4.47 17.24 -2.60
N THR A 19 -4.81 18.50 -2.86
CA THR A 19 -6.09 18.88 -3.45
C THR A 19 -5.99 18.97 -4.97
N VAL A 20 -6.92 18.35 -5.68
CA VAL A 20 -7.13 18.49 -7.13
C VAL A 20 -8.57 18.92 -7.35
N ASN A 21 -8.79 20.08 -7.98
CA ASN A 21 -10.12 20.70 -8.14
C ASN A 21 -10.83 20.90 -6.79
N ASP A 22 -10.12 21.43 -5.79
CA ASP A 22 -10.60 21.69 -4.42
C ASP A 22 -11.08 20.45 -3.63
N GLU A 23 -10.84 19.25 -4.17
CA GLU A 23 -11.09 17.98 -3.48
C GLU A 23 -9.78 17.29 -3.12
N TYR A 24 -9.69 16.74 -1.91
CA TYR A 24 -8.59 15.85 -1.56
C TYR A 24 -8.55 14.64 -2.50
N CYS A 25 -7.34 14.19 -2.80
CA CYS A 25 -7.16 12.92 -3.46
C CYS A 25 -7.69 11.76 -2.59
N GLN A 26 -8.18 10.72 -3.27
CA GLN A 26 -8.76 9.55 -2.62
C GLN A 26 -7.71 8.81 -1.78
N VAL A 27 -8.21 8.01 -0.83
CA VAL A 27 -7.43 6.97 -0.16
C VAL A 27 -6.99 5.94 -1.21
N ASN A 28 -5.73 5.52 -1.13
CA ASN A 28 -5.12 4.58 -2.05
C ASN A 28 -4.62 3.37 -1.27
N ASN A 29 -4.58 2.21 -1.90
CA ASN A 29 -3.91 1.05 -1.33
C ASN A 29 -2.41 1.35 -1.18
N MET A 30 -1.80 0.81 -0.12
CA MET A 30 -0.36 0.88 0.08
C MET A 30 0.38 -0.03 -0.90
N PHE A 31 -0.25 -1.16 -1.24
CA PHE A 31 0.28 -2.14 -2.18
C PHE A 31 -0.80 -2.62 -3.15
N GLU A 32 -0.37 -2.92 -4.37
CA GLU A 32 -1.06 -3.86 -5.25
C GLU A 32 -0.58 -5.28 -4.95
N TYR A 33 -1.46 -6.26 -5.07
CA TYR A 33 -1.15 -7.65 -4.76
C TYR A 33 -1.31 -8.55 -5.98
N GLY A 34 -0.52 -9.62 -6.02
CA GLY A 34 -0.59 -10.59 -7.09
C GLY A 34 0.21 -11.86 -6.82
N GLN A 35 0.43 -12.64 -7.89
CA GLN A 35 1.31 -13.80 -7.93
C GLN A 35 2.34 -13.68 -9.04
N ASP A 36 3.57 -14.14 -8.77
CA ASP A 36 4.56 -14.31 -9.83
C ASP A 36 4.29 -15.55 -10.69
N ASP A 37 5.06 -15.70 -11.77
CA ASP A 37 5.04 -16.83 -12.72
C ASP A 37 5.22 -18.22 -12.08
N LYS A 38 5.58 -18.29 -10.80
CA LYS A 38 5.77 -19.51 -10.02
C LYS A 38 4.72 -19.70 -8.93
N GLY A 39 3.72 -18.83 -8.87
CA GLY A 39 2.62 -18.87 -7.91
C GLY A 39 2.98 -18.31 -6.52
N PHE A 40 4.11 -17.62 -6.36
CA PHE A 40 4.43 -16.96 -5.09
C PHE A 40 3.68 -15.64 -4.97
N ALA A 41 3.09 -15.40 -3.80
CA ALA A 41 2.43 -14.15 -3.50
C ALA A 41 3.43 -12.97 -3.51
N ILE A 42 3.14 -11.97 -4.31
CA ILE A 42 3.93 -10.74 -4.44
C ILE A 42 3.08 -9.52 -4.11
N ARG A 43 3.75 -8.44 -3.71
CA ARG A 43 3.12 -7.12 -3.55
C ARG A 43 3.99 -6.04 -4.18
N VAL A 44 3.35 -5.03 -4.76
CA VAL A 44 4.00 -3.89 -5.40
C VAL A 44 3.62 -2.61 -4.65
N PRO A 45 4.58 -1.84 -4.13
CA PRO A 45 4.27 -0.59 -3.46
C PRO A 45 3.64 0.42 -4.43
N MET A 46 2.49 0.97 -4.07
CA MET A 46 1.87 2.05 -4.84
C MET A 46 2.51 3.37 -4.47
N LEU A 47 3.61 3.75 -5.13
CA LEU A 47 4.42 4.92 -4.76
C LEU A 47 3.79 6.28 -5.14
N GLY A 48 2.81 6.29 -6.05
CA GLY A 48 2.19 7.51 -6.58
C GLY A 48 0.67 7.47 -6.50
N CYS A 49 0.06 8.63 -6.31
CA CYS A 49 -1.39 8.75 -6.30
C CYS A 49 -1.94 8.56 -7.72
N PRO A 50 -2.85 7.60 -7.96
CA PRO A 50 -3.48 7.40 -9.27
C PRO A 50 -4.23 8.64 -9.78
N LYS A 51 -4.79 9.50 -8.90
CA LYS A 51 -5.51 10.73 -9.26
C LYS A 51 -4.57 11.87 -9.66
N CYS A 52 -3.65 12.28 -8.78
CA CYS A 52 -2.80 13.46 -9.01
C CYS A 52 -1.42 13.16 -9.60
N LYS A 53 -1.04 11.88 -9.73
CA LYS A 53 0.26 11.40 -10.24
C LYS A 53 1.49 11.87 -9.45
N LEU A 54 1.27 12.44 -8.26
CA LEU A 54 2.35 12.80 -7.35
C LEU A 54 2.71 11.62 -6.46
N GLY A 55 3.99 11.51 -6.13
CA GLY A 55 4.45 10.64 -5.05
C GLY A 55 3.84 11.05 -3.71
N ARG A 56 3.90 10.14 -2.74
CA ARG A 56 3.66 10.50 -1.33
C ARG A 56 4.57 11.65 -0.92
N ARG A 57 4.14 12.41 0.08
CA ARG A 57 4.85 13.57 0.63
C ARG A 57 4.76 13.54 2.14
N ILE A 58 5.67 14.26 2.81
CA ILE A 58 5.58 14.51 4.25
C ILE A 58 4.17 14.98 4.62
N GLY A 59 3.58 14.37 5.65
CA GLY A 59 2.20 14.56 6.09
C GLY A 59 1.17 13.66 5.40
N THR A 60 1.57 12.81 4.45
CA THR A 60 0.69 11.76 3.91
C THR A 60 0.21 10.85 5.03
N LEU A 61 -1.08 10.58 5.12
CA LEU A 61 -1.64 9.76 6.21
C LEU A 61 -1.46 8.28 5.91
N ALA A 62 -1.11 7.52 6.94
CA ALA A 62 -1.12 6.05 6.98
C ALA A 62 -2.46 5.57 7.54
N LEU A 63 -3.08 4.60 6.88
CA LEU A 63 -4.40 4.07 7.25
C LEU A 63 -4.43 2.54 7.26
N ARG A 64 -5.32 2.01 8.11
CA ARG A 64 -5.81 0.62 8.08
C ARG A 64 -6.89 0.44 7.03
N ASP A 65 -7.27 -0.83 6.77
CA ASP A 65 -8.31 -1.24 5.83
C ASP A 65 -9.70 -0.66 6.17
N ASN A 66 -9.93 -0.37 7.45
CA ASN A 66 -11.13 0.26 8.01
C ASN A 66 -11.11 1.79 7.96
N TRP A 67 -10.09 2.39 7.36
CA TRP A 67 -9.87 3.85 7.22
C TRP A 67 -9.47 4.56 8.52
N ASP A 68 -9.10 3.83 9.57
CA ASP A 68 -8.50 4.45 10.75
C ASP A 68 -7.12 5.00 10.41
N ILE A 69 -6.88 6.25 10.78
CA ILE A 69 -5.57 6.89 10.68
C ILE A 69 -4.67 6.33 11.77
N ILE A 70 -3.53 5.79 11.37
CA ILE A 70 -2.58 5.15 12.28
C ILE A 70 -1.24 5.88 12.38
N GLY A 71 -1.05 6.92 11.57
CA GLY A 71 0.16 7.73 11.54
C GLY A 71 0.30 8.52 10.25
N HIS A 72 1.53 8.94 9.95
CA HIS A 72 1.85 9.76 8.78
C HIS A 72 3.29 9.56 8.31
N LEU A 73 3.54 9.99 7.07
CA LEU A 73 4.88 10.05 6.51
C LEU A 73 5.60 11.26 7.10
N GLU A 74 6.59 11.02 7.94
CA GLU A 74 7.31 12.06 8.68
C GLU A 74 8.49 12.60 7.87
N ASP A 75 9.25 11.72 7.21
CA ASP A 75 10.46 12.12 6.48
C ASP A 75 10.86 11.12 5.38
N TYR A 76 11.97 11.42 4.71
CA TYR A 76 12.69 10.50 3.84
C TYR A 76 14.13 10.30 4.35
N THR A 77 14.63 9.08 4.24
CA THR A 77 16.06 8.82 4.45
C THR A 77 16.90 9.54 3.39
N SER A 78 18.21 9.65 3.61
CA SER A 78 19.14 10.22 2.61
C SER A 78 19.18 9.44 1.29
N LEU A 79 18.64 8.22 1.25
CA LEU A 79 18.48 7.38 0.05
C LEU A 79 17.09 7.54 -0.59
N GLY A 80 16.23 8.40 -0.03
CA GLY A 80 14.87 8.63 -0.52
C GLY A 80 13.85 7.59 -0.03
N GLU A 81 14.16 6.81 1.01
CA GLU A 81 13.24 5.81 1.56
C GLU A 81 12.27 6.47 2.54
N GLU A 82 11.02 6.01 2.57
CA GLU A 82 9.96 6.59 3.41
C GLU A 82 10.16 6.28 4.90
N VAL A 83 10.04 7.32 5.74
CA VAL A 83 10.08 7.22 7.20
C VAL A 83 8.70 7.53 7.76
N TRP A 84 7.99 6.48 8.18
CA TRP A 84 6.64 6.58 8.72
C TRP A 84 6.67 6.65 10.24
N GLU A 85 5.96 7.63 10.80
CA GLU A 85 5.63 7.70 12.22
C GLU A 85 4.25 7.11 12.44
N TYR A 86 4.08 6.31 13.49
CA TYR A 86 2.81 5.68 13.82
C TYR A 86 2.36 6.10 15.21
N ASP A 87 1.23 6.79 15.29
CA ASP A 87 0.71 7.42 16.50
C ASP A 87 -0.13 6.47 17.37
N VAL A 88 -0.54 5.33 16.80
CA VAL A 88 -1.38 4.34 17.48
C VAL A 88 -0.65 3.01 17.63
N PRO A 89 -0.96 2.21 18.67
CA PRO A 89 -0.38 0.88 18.84
C PRO A 89 -0.60 -0.05 17.63
N TYR A 90 0.30 -1.02 17.45
CA TYR A 90 0.11 -2.11 16.48
C TYR A 90 -1.05 -2.99 16.92
N ASP A 91 -2.09 -3.04 16.11
CA ASP A 91 -3.27 -3.85 16.36
C ASP A 91 -3.12 -5.15 15.56
N VAL A 92 -3.06 -6.26 16.28
CA VAL A 92 -2.58 -7.57 15.79
C VAL A 92 -3.71 -8.54 15.49
N ASP A 93 -4.95 -8.08 15.53
CA ASP A 93 -6.12 -8.95 15.24
C ASP A 93 -6.25 -9.31 13.73
N GLU A 94 -5.33 -8.84 12.88
CA GLU A 94 -5.26 -9.26 11.48
C GLU A 94 -4.65 -10.66 11.30
N PRO A 95 -5.16 -11.47 10.34
CA PRO A 95 -4.60 -12.79 10.04
C PRO A 95 -3.10 -12.68 9.77
N GLY A 96 -2.33 -13.57 10.40
CA GLY A 96 -0.86 -13.55 10.36
C GLY A 96 -0.32 -13.32 8.95
N PRO A 97 0.84 -12.65 8.81
CA PRO A 97 1.25 -12.08 7.54
C PRO A 97 1.34 -13.17 6.48
N VAL A 98 0.53 -13.05 5.43
CA VAL A 98 0.85 -13.69 4.17
C VAL A 98 2.21 -13.13 3.78
N LEU A 99 3.22 -14.02 3.64
CA LEU A 99 4.58 -13.64 3.30
C LEU A 99 4.62 -13.19 1.84
N TYR A 100 4.21 -11.95 1.60
CA TYR A 100 4.33 -11.31 0.30
C TYR A 100 5.78 -10.91 0.06
N ARG A 101 6.33 -11.35 -1.08
CA ARG A 101 7.59 -10.80 -1.56
C ARG A 101 7.31 -9.43 -2.18
N THR A 102 7.88 -8.37 -1.60
CA THR A 102 7.81 -7.04 -2.21
C THR A 102 8.64 -7.01 -3.49
N VAL A 103 8.04 -6.60 -4.60
CA VAL A 103 8.72 -6.39 -5.90
C VAL A 103 8.46 -4.98 -6.41
N ALA A 104 9.35 -4.46 -7.27
CA ALA A 104 9.27 -3.07 -7.74
C ALA A 104 8.12 -2.81 -8.71
N SER A 105 7.72 -3.82 -9.49
CA SER A 105 6.59 -3.79 -10.42
C SER A 105 6.15 -5.20 -10.75
N LEU A 106 4.91 -5.37 -11.22
CA LEU A 106 4.46 -6.61 -11.86
C LEU A 106 5.14 -6.78 -13.23
N ARG A 107 5.27 -8.03 -13.66
CA ARG A 107 5.86 -8.44 -14.94
C ARG A 107 4.82 -9.12 -15.82
N GLU A 108 5.12 -9.24 -17.10
CA GLU A 108 4.31 -10.04 -18.02
C GLU A 108 4.26 -11.50 -17.53
N GLY A 109 3.04 -12.02 -17.30
CA GLY A 109 2.82 -13.35 -16.72
C GLY A 109 2.51 -13.35 -15.22
N ASP A 110 2.67 -12.23 -14.51
CA ASP A 110 2.18 -12.09 -13.14
C ASP A 110 0.65 -11.93 -13.13
N ILE A 111 -0.02 -12.49 -12.12
CA ILE A 111 -1.48 -12.41 -11.95
C ILE A 111 -1.78 -11.33 -10.90
N THR A 112 -2.59 -10.32 -11.25
CA THR A 112 -3.13 -9.34 -10.29
C THR A 112 -4.29 -9.96 -9.52
N TYR A 113 -4.36 -9.72 -8.21
CA TYR A 113 -5.49 -10.21 -7.41
C TYR A 113 -6.79 -9.42 -7.63
N ASP A 114 -6.74 -8.22 -8.19
CA ASP A 114 -7.94 -7.48 -8.63
C ASP A 114 -8.71 -8.22 -9.75
N ASP A 115 -8.02 -9.01 -10.59
CA ASP A 115 -8.68 -9.85 -11.61
C ASP A 115 -9.40 -11.05 -10.98
N VAL A 116 -8.89 -11.59 -9.87
CA VAL A 116 -9.43 -12.80 -9.23
C VAL A 116 -10.73 -12.52 -8.45
N VAL A 117 -10.89 -11.31 -7.90
CA VAL A 117 -12.15 -10.89 -7.25
C VAL A 117 -13.27 -10.71 -8.28
N SER A 118 -12.93 -10.22 -9.47
CA SER A 118 -13.88 -10.07 -10.58
C SER A 118 -14.34 -11.43 -11.14
N ASP A 119 -13.45 -12.41 -11.27
CA ASP A 119 -13.83 -13.76 -11.71
C ASP A 119 -14.63 -14.56 -10.67
N ARG A 120 -14.43 -14.30 -9.37
CA ARG A 120 -15.28 -14.89 -8.31
C ARG A 120 -16.68 -14.30 -8.28
N ALA A 121 -16.85 -13.04 -8.67
CA ALA A 121 -18.17 -12.42 -8.84
C ALA A 121 -18.87 -12.91 -10.12
N ALA A 122 -18.11 -13.24 -11.18
CA ALA A 122 -18.64 -13.71 -12.45
C ALA A 122 -19.02 -15.21 -12.49
N ASN A 123 -18.42 -16.05 -11.64
CA ASN A 123 -18.71 -17.49 -11.58
C ASN A 123 -19.71 -17.89 -10.48
N GLY A 124 -20.49 -16.94 -9.98
CA GLY A 124 -21.67 -17.20 -9.15
C GLY A 124 -22.92 -17.46 -9.99
N ASN A 125 -22.95 -18.56 -10.75
CA ASN A 125 -24.20 -19.11 -11.30
C ASN A 125 -24.22 -20.63 -11.24
#